data_AF-A0A820R8A4-F1
#
_entry.id   AF-A0A820R8A4-F1
#
_cell.length_a   1.000
_cell.length_b   1.000
_cell.length_c   1.000
_cell.angle_alpha   90.00
_cell.angle_beta   90.00
_cell.angle_gamma   90.00
#
_symmetry.space_group_name_H-M   'P 1'
#
loop_
_entity.id
_entity.type
_entity.pdbx_description
1 polymer ?
#
loop_
_entity_poly.entity_id
_entity_poly.type
_entity_poly.pdbx_seq_one_letter_code
_entity_poly.pdbx_strand_id
1 'polypeptide(L)' 'AKHLVTLLNVNVTCKRQPCSVNGVYQPTINYDAQDFYGFSEFWYTMEDILKIGGPYGRQTFLNASTNYCNSNWTDIRQ' A
#
# COMPACT_ATOMS: atom_id res chain seq x y z
N ALA A 1 -9.70 4.48 -4.38
CA ALA A 1 -8.82 4.92 -3.26
C ALA A 1 -9.48 5.92 -2.29
N LYS A 2 -10.26 6.92 -2.75
CA LYS A 2 -10.79 8.01 -1.89
C LYS A 2 -11.58 7.54 -0.65
N HIS A 3 -12.31 6.43 -0.76
CA HIS A 3 -13.09 5.86 0.36
C HIS A 3 -12.24 5.16 1.43
N LEU A 4 -11.02 4.72 1.12
CA LEU A 4 -10.17 4.03 2.09
C LEU A 4 -9.41 5.01 3.00
N VAL A 5 -9.17 6.23 2.53
CA VAL A 5 -8.41 7.25 3.28
C VAL A 5 -9.09 7.57 4.62
N THR A 6 -10.43 7.55 4.66
CA THR A 6 -11.18 7.80 5.90
C THR A 6 -10.98 6.72 6.95
N LEU A 7 -10.64 5.49 6.57
CA LEU A 7 -10.39 4.38 7.49
C LEU A 7 -9.00 4.46 8.14
N LEU A 8 -8.07 5.20 7.55
CA LEU A 8 -6.71 5.35 8.05
C LEU A 8 -6.59 6.38 9.19
N ASN A 9 -7.64 7.17 9.42
CA ASN A 9 -7.69 8.21 10.46
C ASN A 9 -6.48 9.15 10.41
N VAL A 10 -6.09 9.58 9.21
CA VAL A 10 -4.90 10.43 8.99
C VAL A 10 -5.11 11.89 9.40
N ASN A 11 -6.36 12.33 9.59
CA ASN A 11 -6.72 13.71 9.96
C ASN A 11 -6.93 13.91 11.47
N VAL A 12 -6.61 12.92 12.30
CA VAL A 12 -6.76 13.05 13.77
C VAL A 12 -5.62 13.87 14.38
N THR A 13 -5.84 14.43 15.56
CA THR A 13 -4.83 15.23 16.26
C THR A 13 -3.59 14.40 16.60
N CYS A 14 -2.45 14.81 16.07
CA CYS A 14 -1.14 14.22 16.36
C CYS A 14 -0.51 14.93 17.57
N LYS A 15 -0.34 14.21 18.69
CA LYS A 15 0.23 14.76 19.93
C LYS A 15 1.72 15.08 19.81
N ARG A 16 2.44 14.35 18.95
CA ARG A 16 3.88 14.51 18.70
C ARG A 16 4.15 14.26 17.23
N GLN A 17 4.64 15.28 16.52
CA GLN A 17 4.94 15.20 15.09
C GLN A 17 6.30 14.51 14.80
N PRO A 18 6.46 13.85 13.64
CA PRO A 18 5.41 13.53 12.66
C PRO A 18 4.59 12.30 13.07
N CYS A 19 3.37 12.18 12.55
CA CYS A 19 2.51 11.01 12.74
C CYS A 19 2.17 10.33 11.40
N SER A 20 1.79 9.06 11.44
CA SER A 20 1.24 8.34 10.28
C SER A 20 -0.25 8.04 10.44
N VAL A 21 -0.64 6.80 10.70
CA VAL A 21 -2.04 6.41 10.87
C VAL A 21 -2.49 6.63 12.32
N ASN A 22 -3.77 6.93 12.52
CA ASN A 22 -4.37 7.11 13.86
C ASN A 22 -3.66 8.15 14.77
N GLY A 23 -2.93 9.12 14.21
CA GLY A 23 -2.21 10.13 15.01
C GLY A 23 -1.10 9.53 15.88
N VAL A 24 -0.59 8.36 15.51
CA VAL A 24 0.51 7.69 16.19
C VAL A 24 1.83 8.27 15.67
N TYR A 25 2.70 8.67 16.60
CA TYR A 25 4.02 9.20 16.29
C TYR A 25 4.83 8.20 15.46
N GLN A 26 5.44 8.68 14.39
CA GLN A 26 6.37 7.94 13.56
C GLN A 26 7.67 8.76 13.44
N PRO A 27 8.85 8.17 13.65
CA PRO A 27 10.12 8.83 13.36
C PRO A 27 10.23 9.23 11.88
N THR A 28 10.96 10.30 11.61
CA THR A 28 11.29 10.69 10.23
C THR A 28 12.08 9.56 9.56
N ILE A 29 11.66 9.17 8.36
CA ILE A 29 12.33 8.15 7.56
C ILE A 29 13.28 8.85 6.58
N ASN A 30 14.52 8.38 6.53
CA ASN A 30 15.47 8.78 5.48
C ASN A 30 15.42 7.73 4.36
N TYR A 31 14.59 7.98 3.35
CA TYR A 31 14.37 7.03 2.26
C TYR A 31 15.61 6.79 1.38
N ASP A 32 16.59 7.70 1.39
CA ASP A 32 17.83 7.54 0.62
C ASP A 32 18.85 6.64 1.32
N ALA A 33 18.65 6.36 2.62
CA ALA A 33 19.59 5.60 3.45
C ALA A 33 19.01 4.31 4.03
N GLN A 34 17.76 3.96 3.69
CA GLN A 34 17.04 2.85 4.32
C GLN A 34 16.29 2.00 3.29
N ASP A 35 16.45 0.68 3.41
CA ASP A 35 15.66 -0.31 2.69
C ASP A 35 14.49 -0.80 3.55
N PHE A 36 13.36 -1.11 2.90
CA PHE A 36 12.17 -1.65 3.54
C PHE A 36 11.74 -2.96 2.87
N TYR A 37 11.41 -3.96 3.70
CA TYR A 37 10.91 -5.25 3.25
C TYR A 37 9.46 -5.43 3.71
N GLY A 38 8.57 -5.65 2.75
CA GLY A 38 7.14 -5.89 3.01
C GLY A 38 6.86 -7.39 3.05
N PHE A 39 6.33 -7.87 4.17
CA PHE A 39 5.93 -9.27 4.35
C PHE A 39 4.41 -9.42 4.32
N SER A 40 3.95 -10.67 4.30
CA SER A 40 2.53 -11.03 4.36
C SER A 40 1.74 -10.37 3.22
N GLU A 41 0.77 -9.50 3.52
CA GLU A 41 -0.10 -8.87 2.51
C GLU A 41 0.67 -8.03 1.48
N PHE A 42 1.82 -7.43 1.85
CA PHE A 42 2.66 -6.76 0.87
C PHE A 42 3.19 -7.73 -0.20
N TRP A 43 3.48 -8.97 0.19
CA TRP A 43 3.93 -10.01 -0.73
C TRP A 43 2.75 -10.69 -1.45
N TYR A 44 1.75 -11.18 -0.72
CA TYR A 44 0.62 -11.92 -1.30
C TYR A 44 -0.14 -11.08 -2.34
N THR A 45 -0.36 -9.78 -2.08
CA THR A 45 -1.03 -8.92 -3.06
C THR A 45 -0.19 -8.67 -4.31
N MET A 46 1.12 -8.55 -4.18
CA MET A 46 2.01 -8.33 -5.32
C MET A 46 2.26 -9.60 -6.14
N GLU A 47 2.50 -10.74 -5.48
CA GLU A 47 2.91 -11.97 -6.14
C GLU A 47 1.72 -12.87 -6.50
N ASP A 48 0.84 -13.15 -5.53
CA ASP A 48 -0.21 -14.16 -5.74
C ASP A 48 -1.32 -13.61 -6.64
N ILE A 49 -1.67 -12.33 -6.45
CA ILE A 49 -2.76 -11.69 -7.19
C ILE A 49 -2.25 -10.96 -8.43
N LEU A 50 -1.29 -10.05 -8.27
CA LEU A 50 -0.88 -9.15 -9.35
C LEU A 50 0.29 -9.69 -10.20
N LYS A 51 0.97 -10.76 -9.78
CA LYS A 51 2.10 -11.39 -10.48
C LYS A 51 3.25 -10.41 -10.80
N ILE A 52 3.51 -9.49 -9.88
CA ILE A 52 4.55 -8.45 -9.95
C ILE A 52 5.43 -8.44 -8.69
N GLY A 53 5.68 -9.60 -8.07
CA GLY A 53 6.53 -9.69 -6.90
C GLY A 53 7.97 -9.24 -7.16
N GLY A 54 8.72 -9.08 -6.08
CA GLY A 54 10.06 -8.50 -6.09
C GLY A 54 10.05 -7.02 -5.69
N PRO A 55 10.96 -6.18 -6.25
CA PRO A 55 11.08 -4.78 -5.87
C PRO A 55 9.77 -4.00 -6.10
N TYR A 56 9.30 -3.31 -5.06
CA TYR A 56 8.11 -2.48 -5.15
C TYR A 56 8.33 -1.26 -6.05
N GLY A 57 7.44 -1.08 -7.03
CA GLY A 57 7.37 0.12 -7.87
C GLY A 57 5.96 0.71 -7.87
N ARG A 58 5.80 1.97 -7.43
CA ARG A 58 4.49 2.63 -7.29
C ARG A 58 3.66 2.59 -8.58
N GLN A 59 4.26 2.98 -9.71
CA GLN A 59 3.54 3.04 -10.98
C GLN A 59 3.14 1.64 -11.48
N THR A 60 4.06 0.67 -11.36
CA THR A 60 3.82 -0.73 -11.72
C THR A 60 2.65 -1.30 -10.92
N PHE A 61 2.65 -1.10 -9.60
CA PHE A 61 1.59 -1.57 -8.72
C PHE A 61 0.24 -0.90 -9.04
N LEU A 62 0.21 0.42 -9.27
CA LEU A 62 -1.02 1.15 -9.60
C LEU A 62 -1.62 0.69 -10.93
N ASN A 63 -0.78 0.45 -11.94
CA ASN A 63 -1.24 -0.04 -13.24
C ASN A 63 -1.79 -1.47 -13.14
N ALA A 64 -1.05 -2.38 -12.51
CA ALA A 64 -1.47 -3.77 -12.35
C ALA A 64 -2.76 -3.89 -11.55
N SER A 65 -2.86 -3.19 -10.41
CA SER A 65 -4.09 -3.19 -9.59
C SER A 65 -5.29 -2.57 -10.31
N THR A 66 -5.10 -1.49 -11.07
CA THR A 66 -6.16 -0.88 -11.86
C THR A 66 -6.68 -1.83 -12.94
N ASN A 67 -5.79 -2.52 -13.65
CA ASN A 67 -6.15 -3.50 -14.66
C ASN A 67 -6.89 -4.70 -14.05
N TYR A 68 -6.38 -5.22 -12.92
CA TYR A 68 -7.00 -6.33 -12.21
C TYR A 68 -8.42 -5.97 -11.72
N CYS A 69 -8.60 -4.80 -11.09
CA CYS A 69 -9.91 -4.36 -10.61
C CYS A 69 -10.93 -4.08 -11.72
N ASN A 70 -10.47 -3.79 -12.95
CA ASN A 70 -11.33 -3.60 -14.11
C ASN A 70 -11.64 -4.91 -14.86
N SER A 71 -11.07 -6.05 -14.43
CA SER A 71 -11.36 -7.35 -15.05
C SER A 71 -12.73 -7.86 -14.63
N ASN A 72 -13.43 -8.57 -15.52
CA ASN A 72 -14.70 -9.18 -15.12
C ASN A 72 -14.44 -10.30 -14.12
N TRP A 73 -15.34 -10.46 -13.15
CA TRP A 73 -15.25 -11.55 -12.18
C TRP A 73 -15.16 -12.93 -12.84
N THR A 74 -15.82 -13.14 -13.98
CA THR A 74 -15.74 -14.40 -14.73
C THR A 74 -14.34 -14.75 -15.22
N ASP A 75 -13.51 -13.74 -15.44
CA ASP A 75 -12.17 -13.90 -16.03
C ASP A 75 -11.12 -14.19 -14.94
N ILE A 76 -11.40 -13.77 -13.70
CA ILE A 76 -10.48 -13.86 -12.56
C ILE A 76 -10.95 -14.82 -11.46
N ARG A 77 -12.21 -15.26 -11.48
CA ARG A 77 -12.69 -16.33 -10.60
C ARG A 77 -12.14 -17.66 -11.10
N GLN A 78 -11.31 -18.29 -10.30
CA GLN A 78 -10.93 -19.69 -10.48
C GLN A 78 -11.81 -20.57 -9.58
#